data_AF-A0A836SYQ1-F1
#
_entry.id   AF-A0A836SYQ1-F1
#
_cell.length_a   1.000
_cell.length_b   1.000
_cell.length_c   1.000
_cell.angle_alpha   90.00
_cell.angle_beta   90.00
_cell.angle_gamma   90.00
#
_symmetry.space_group_name_H-M   'P 1'
#
loop_
_entity.id
_entity.type
_entity.pdbx_description
1 polymer ?
#
loop_
_entity_poly.entity_id
_entity_poly.type
_entity_poly.pdbx_seq_one_letter_code
_entity_poly.pdbx_strand_id
1 'polypeptide(L)'
;MFKKILIANRGEIALRIIRTCKEMGISTVAIYSTADKNSLHVRFADEAVCVGSHSPTDSYLNIPAIISVAEITNADAIHPGYGFLAENAKFAKICKDHDIKFIGPSAEMIDKMGDKANAKATMKKVGVPTIPGSDGVLKDMKTAKALADEIGYPVILKATAGGGGKGMREIWHAKDFEKAWNMAVNEARSAFGNDAMYLEKFIEEPKHVEIQIIGDQYGKAAHLSERDCSIQRRHQKLLEETPSPIMTDDLRKKMGDAAVKAAKAINYEGVGTVEFLVDKKKNFYFMEMNTRIQVEHPITEEVIDYD
;
A
#
# COMPACT_ATOMS: atom_id res chain seq x y z
N MET A 1 18.44 3.83 21.22
CA MET A 1 17.03 3.59 21.56
C MET A 1 16.40 4.95 21.80
N PHE A 2 15.23 5.22 21.24
CA PHE A 2 14.55 6.51 21.38
C PHE A 2 14.15 6.73 22.84
N LYS A 3 14.20 7.97 23.30
CA LYS A 3 13.69 8.39 24.61
C LYS A 3 12.25 8.88 24.49
N LYS A 4 11.93 9.56 23.38
CA LYS A 4 10.59 10.11 23.14
C LYS A 4 10.15 9.96 21.68
N ILE A 5 8.94 9.45 21.48
CA ILE A 5 8.32 9.28 20.17
C ILE A 5 7.05 10.12 20.10
N LEU A 6 6.93 10.91 19.02
CA LEU A 6 5.69 11.57 18.64
C LEU A 6 4.88 10.67 17.72
N ILE A 7 3.59 10.51 18.02
CA ILE A 7 2.67 9.73 17.20
C ILE A 7 1.88 10.69 16.30
N ALA A 8 2.22 10.72 15.01
CA ALA A 8 1.56 11.59 14.02
C ALA A 8 0.28 10.95 13.46
N ASN A 9 -0.60 10.50 14.36
CA ASN A 9 -1.87 9.84 14.03
C ASN A 9 -2.89 10.00 15.18
N ARG A 10 -4.06 9.37 15.05
CA ARG A 10 -5.17 9.41 16.03
C ARG A 10 -5.83 8.05 16.19
N GLY A 11 -6.71 7.94 17.19
CA GLY A 11 -7.59 6.77 17.33
C GLY A 11 -6.83 5.51 17.74
N GLU A 12 -7.24 4.37 17.18
CA GLU A 12 -6.75 3.05 17.63
C GLU A 12 -5.26 2.86 17.35
N ILE A 13 -4.79 3.22 16.15
CA ILE A 13 -3.37 3.03 15.79
C ILE A 13 -2.45 3.87 16.67
N ALA A 14 -2.90 5.06 17.08
CA ALA A 14 -2.14 5.87 18.01
C ALA A 14 -2.05 5.20 19.39
N LEU A 15 -3.13 4.57 19.86
CA LEU A 15 -3.10 3.78 21.10
C LEU A 15 -2.21 2.54 20.98
N ARG A 16 -2.23 1.84 19.84
CA ARG A 16 -1.36 0.68 19.58
C ARG A 16 0.12 1.06 19.73
N ILE A 17 0.53 2.17 19.10
CA ILE A 17 1.91 2.67 19.18
C ILE A 17 2.26 3.12 20.61
N ILE A 18 1.34 3.84 21.28
CA ILE A 18 1.55 4.30 22.67
C ILE A 18 1.76 3.11 23.61
N ARG A 19 1.01 2.02 23.44
CA ARG A 19 1.16 0.81 24.28
C ARG A 19 2.55 0.22 24.16
N THR A 20 3.04 -0.03 22.94
CA THR A 20 4.39 -0.55 22.71
C THR A 20 5.47 0.39 23.23
N CYS A 21 5.32 1.69 23.02
CA CYS A 21 6.25 2.67 23.59
C CYS A 21 6.31 2.56 25.12
N LYS A 22 5.16 2.43 25.80
CA LYS A 22 5.11 2.27 27.26
C LYS A 22 5.76 0.98 27.75
N GLU A 23 5.53 -0.13 27.07
CA GLU A 23 6.16 -1.42 27.37
C GLU A 23 7.68 -1.35 27.21
N MET A 24 8.16 -0.57 26.24
CA MET A 24 9.58 -0.31 26.01
C MET A 24 10.18 0.80 26.90
N GLY A 25 9.38 1.46 27.74
CA GLY A 25 9.82 2.58 28.58
C GLY A 25 10.16 3.87 27.80
N ILE A 26 9.54 4.07 26.63
CA ILE A 26 9.72 5.24 25.76
C ILE A 26 8.57 6.24 26.00
N SER A 27 8.90 7.51 26.23
CA SER A 27 7.90 8.57 26.41
C SER A 27 7.16 8.89 25.11
N THR A 28 5.89 9.29 25.22
CA THR A 28 4.99 9.44 24.08
C THR A 28 4.36 10.83 24.00
N VAL A 29 4.32 11.37 22.78
CA VAL A 29 3.62 12.63 22.46
C VAL A 29 2.48 12.35 21.48
N ALA A 30 1.24 12.63 21.89
CA ALA A 30 0.09 12.59 21.00
C ALA A 30 -0.16 13.96 20.37
N ILE A 31 -0.52 13.98 19.09
CA ILE A 31 -1.14 15.16 18.46
C ILE A 31 -2.65 15.00 18.39
N TYR A 32 -3.38 16.11 18.42
CA TYR A 32 -4.84 16.08 18.24
C TYR A 32 -5.39 17.33 17.56
N SER A 33 -6.51 17.17 16.87
CA SER A 33 -7.35 18.28 16.39
C SER A 33 -8.24 18.81 17.51
N THR A 34 -8.76 20.04 17.41
CA THR A 34 -9.72 20.56 18.40
C THR A 34 -10.94 19.64 18.62
N ALA A 35 -11.37 18.90 17.58
CA ALA A 35 -12.46 17.94 17.67
C ALA A 35 -12.08 16.63 18.40
N ASP A 36 -10.81 16.26 18.38
CA ASP A 36 -10.27 15.05 19.01
C ASP A 36 -9.74 15.29 20.44
N LYS A 37 -9.96 16.47 21.02
CA LYS A 37 -9.46 16.84 22.36
C LYS A 37 -9.75 15.79 23.44
N ASN A 38 -10.88 15.11 23.33
CA ASN A 38 -11.32 14.10 24.30
C ASN A 38 -11.05 12.65 23.86
N SER A 39 -10.40 12.44 22.71
CA SER A 39 -10.09 11.12 22.17
C SER A 39 -9.15 10.34 23.09
N LEU A 40 -9.28 9.01 23.09
CA LEU A 40 -8.56 8.16 24.04
C LEU A 40 -7.03 8.30 23.90
N HIS A 41 -6.49 8.33 22.67
CA HIS A 41 -5.04 8.43 22.46
C HIS A 41 -4.42 9.68 23.12
N VAL A 42 -5.17 10.78 23.21
CA VAL A 42 -4.77 12.01 23.91
C VAL A 42 -4.61 11.78 25.41
N ARG A 43 -5.48 10.97 26.02
CA ARG A 43 -5.47 10.69 27.47
C ARG A 43 -4.39 9.69 27.87
N PHE A 44 -4.00 8.81 26.95
CA PHE A 44 -3.05 7.74 27.23
C PHE A 44 -1.60 8.11 26.94
N ALA A 45 -1.33 9.10 26.09
CA ALA A 45 0.02 9.61 25.89
C ALA A 45 0.55 10.36 27.13
N ASP A 46 1.87 10.46 27.25
CA ASP A 46 2.51 11.16 28.37
C ASP A 46 2.40 12.69 28.21
N GLU A 47 2.44 13.17 26.97
CA GLU A 47 2.20 14.55 26.57
C GLU A 47 1.23 14.60 25.39
N ALA A 48 0.44 15.68 25.27
CA ALA A 48 -0.43 15.86 24.13
C ALA A 48 -0.54 17.32 23.70
N VAL A 49 -0.47 17.56 22.38
CA VAL A 49 -0.49 18.92 21.81
C VAL A 49 -1.56 19.06 20.72
N CYS A 50 -2.34 20.14 20.80
CA CYS A 50 -3.32 20.48 19.78
C CYS A 50 -2.61 21.05 18.55
N VAL A 51 -2.76 20.42 17.39
CA VAL A 51 -2.06 20.80 16.14
C VAL A 51 -2.92 21.58 15.15
N GLY A 52 -4.22 21.71 15.40
CA GLY A 52 -5.08 22.51 14.53
C GLY A 52 -6.57 22.29 14.69
N SER A 53 -7.32 22.83 13.73
CA SER A 53 -8.78 22.77 13.66
C SER A 53 -9.28 21.33 13.40
N HIS A 54 -10.60 21.14 13.38
CA HIS A 54 -11.23 19.85 13.04
C HIS A 54 -10.80 19.29 11.67
N SER A 55 -10.45 20.15 10.71
CA SER A 55 -10.05 19.69 9.38
C SER A 55 -8.72 18.95 9.42
N PRO A 56 -8.59 17.77 8.79
CA PRO A 56 -7.30 17.08 8.67
C PRO A 56 -6.21 17.94 8.02
N THR A 57 -6.55 18.78 7.03
CA THR A 57 -5.60 19.69 6.36
C THR A 57 -4.93 20.65 7.32
N ASP A 58 -5.66 21.07 8.34
CA ASP A 58 -5.21 22.05 9.32
C ASP A 58 -4.55 21.37 10.53
N SER A 59 -4.68 20.04 10.65
CA SER A 59 -4.24 19.23 11.80
C SER A 59 -3.34 18.05 11.38
N TYR A 60 -3.90 16.85 11.19
CA TYR A 60 -3.12 15.61 10.96
C TYR A 60 -2.37 15.54 9.63
N LEU A 61 -2.67 16.43 8.68
CA LEU A 61 -1.95 16.59 7.42
C LEU A 61 -1.07 17.86 7.41
N ASN A 62 -1.05 18.62 8.50
CA ASN A 62 -0.30 19.86 8.61
C ASN A 62 1.15 19.58 9.04
N ILE A 63 2.00 19.28 8.06
CA ILE A 63 3.42 18.95 8.29
C ILE A 63 4.14 20.01 9.13
N PRO A 64 4.06 21.34 8.84
CA PRO A 64 4.71 22.35 9.68
C PRO A 64 4.29 22.29 11.16
N ALA A 65 2.99 22.10 11.44
CA ALA A 65 2.51 22.00 12.82
C ALA A 65 3.07 20.75 13.51
N ILE A 66 3.08 19.60 12.84
CA ILE A 66 3.58 18.33 13.41
C ILE A 66 5.08 18.43 13.72
N ILE A 67 5.88 18.97 12.79
CA ILE A 67 7.33 19.17 13.01
C ILE A 67 7.56 20.17 14.15
N SER A 68 6.78 21.25 14.23
CA SER A 68 6.89 22.20 15.34
C SER A 68 6.62 21.52 16.69
N VAL A 69 5.64 20.61 16.77
CA VAL A 69 5.38 19.84 17.98
C VAL A 69 6.54 18.89 18.31
N ALA A 70 7.10 18.20 17.32
CA ALA A 70 8.24 17.30 17.52
C ALA A 70 9.45 18.06 18.11
N GLU A 71 9.74 19.26 17.58
CA GLU A 71 10.83 20.13 18.04
C GLU A 71 10.61 20.62 19.47
N ILE A 72 9.44 21.23 19.78
CA ILE A 72 9.19 21.79 21.13
C ILE A 72 9.11 20.71 22.22
N THR A 73 8.70 19.49 21.86
CA THR A 73 8.63 18.36 22.79
C THR A 73 9.93 17.56 22.87
N ASN A 74 10.92 17.89 22.02
CA ASN A 74 12.17 17.15 21.84
C ASN A 74 11.92 15.66 21.57
N ALA A 75 11.04 15.35 20.61
CA ALA A 75 10.82 13.98 20.15
C ALA A 75 12.00 13.52 19.27
N ASP A 76 12.57 12.35 19.57
CA ASP A 76 13.68 11.79 18.78
C ASP A 76 13.18 11.21 17.45
N ALA A 77 11.91 10.80 17.42
CA ALA A 77 11.32 10.10 16.29
C ALA A 77 9.82 10.37 16.16
N ILE A 78 9.31 10.20 14.95
CA ILE A 78 7.89 10.27 14.63
C ILE A 78 7.41 8.93 14.08
N HIS A 79 6.39 8.36 14.72
CA HIS A 79 5.65 7.22 14.18
C HIS A 79 4.39 7.71 13.45
N PRO A 80 4.26 7.46 12.13
CA PRO A 80 3.11 7.98 11.38
C PRO A 80 1.88 7.07 11.44
N GLY A 81 2.02 5.83 11.90
CA GLY A 81 0.93 4.85 11.91
C GLY A 81 0.55 4.47 10.47
N TYR A 82 -0.75 4.48 10.16
CA TYR A 82 -1.26 4.29 8.80
C TYR A 82 -2.20 5.43 8.37
N GLY A 83 -2.39 5.60 7.06
CA GLY A 83 -3.12 6.76 6.54
C GLY A 83 -2.38 8.07 6.81
N PHE A 84 -3.09 9.20 6.67
CA PHE A 84 -2.53 10.56 6.80
C PHE A 84 -1.19 10.74 6.05
N LEU A 85 -0.09 10.88 6.79
CA LEU A 85 1.24 11.15 6.27
C LEU A 85 2.15 9.92 6.24
N ALA A 86 1.65 8.71 6.56
CA ALA A 86 2.45 7.49 6.65
C ALA A 86 3.12 7.07 5.34
N GLU A 87 2.51 7.39 4.20
CA GLU A 87 3.06 7.14 2.86
C GLU A 87 3.40 8.46 2.15
N ASN A 88 3.67 9.53 2.90
CA ASN A 88 4.03 10.84 2.37
C ASN A 88 5.55 11.01 2.34
N ALA A 89 6.17 10.83 1.16
CA ALA A 89 7.62 10.93 0.98
C ALA A 89 8.17 12.30 1.39
N LYS A 90 7.43 13.38 1.13
CA LYS A 90 7.82 14.74 1.55
C LYS A 90 7.89 14.84 3.07
N PHE A 91 6.96 14.25 3.80
CA PHE A 91 6.97 14.25 5.26
C PHE A 91 8.15 13.46 5.82
N ALA A 92 8.41 12.25 5.30
CA ALA A 92 9.57 11.45 5.68
C ALA A 92 10.90 12.19 5.42
N LYS A 93 10.99 12.89 4.28
CA LYS A 93 12.14 13.75 3.95
C LYS A 93 12.29 14.92 4.95
N ILE A 94 11.22 15.62 5.27
CA ILE A 94 11.26 16.75 6.21
C ILE A 94 11.68 16.26 7.60
N CYS A 95 11.19 15.10 8.07
CA CYS A 95 11.66 14.53 9.34
C CYS A 95 13.19 14.35 9.33
N LYS A 96 13.73 13.76 8.25
CA LYS A 96 15.18 13.58 8.08
C LYS A 96 15.94 14.91 8.06
N ASP A 97 15.42 15.93 7.35
CA ASP A 97 16.07 17.24 7.25
C ASP A 97 16.08 18.01 8.60
N HIS A 98 15.25 17.59 9.56
CA HIS A 98 15.16 18.10 10.93
C HIS A 98 15.80 17.15 11.96
N ASP A 99 16.59 16.16 11.53
CA ASP A 99 17.23 15.16 12.39
C ASP A 99 16.24 14.36 13.29
N ILE A 100 14.97 14.27 12.88
CA ILE A 100 13.93 13.47 13.53
C ILE A 100 13.79 12.14 12.78
N LYS A 101 13.93 11.01 13.48
CA LYS A 101 13.78 9.70 12.82
C LYS A 101 12.32 9.46 12.45
N PHE A 102 12.03 9.38 11.16
CA PHE A 102 10.79 8.82 10.66
C PHE A 102 10.78 7.30 10.90
N ILE A 103 9.86 6.78 11.72
CA ILE A 103 9.71 5.35 11.99
C ILE A 103 8.92 4.73 10.83
N GLY A 104 9.65 4.37 9.79
CA GLY A 104 9.13 3.86 8.54
C GLY A 104 10.17 3.97 7.42
N PRO A 105 9.77 3.69 6.17
CA PRO A 105 10.67 3.72 5.04
C PRO A 105 11.12 5.16 4.69
N SER A 106 12.26 5.26 3.99
CA SER A 106 12.78 6.55 3.54
C SER A 106 11.89 7.17 2.45
N ALA A 107 12.02 8.49 2.23
CA ALA A 107 11.30 9.18 1.16
C ALA A 107 11.50 8.53 -0.21
N GLU A 108 12.72 8.09 -0.52
CA GLU A 108 13.05 7.40 -1.78
C GLU A 108 12.36 6.04 -1.89
N MET A 109 12.23 5.31 -0.79
CA MET A 109 11.53 4.02 -0.74
C MET A 109 10.02 4.21 -0.94
N ILE A 110 9.44 5.22 -0.30
CA ILE A 110 8.04 5.59 -0.46
C ILE A 110 7.76 5.99 -1.91
N ASP A 111 8.56 6.88 -2.51
CA ASP A 111 8.35 7.33 -3.89
C ASP A 111 8.49 6.20 -4.92
N LYS A 112 9.42 5.26 -4.72
CA LYS A 112 9.60 4.09 -5.59
C LYS A 112 8.36 3.19 -5.65
N MET A 113 7.61 3.11 -4.55
CA MET A 113 6.46 2.22 -4.41
C MET A 113 5.10 2.92 -4.44
N GLY A 114 5.05 4.24 -4.22
CA GLY A 114 3.82 5.02 -4.18
C GLY A 114 3.21 5.27 -5.57
N ASP A 115 4.03 5.32 -6.62
CA ASP A 115 3.54 5.34 -8.00
C ASP A 115 3.39 3.91 -8.55
N LYS A 116 2.18 3.55 -8.98
CA LYS A 116 1.86 2.19 -9.44
C LYS A 116 2.68 1.76 -10.66
N ALA A 117 3.02 2.68 -11.57
CA ALA A 117 3.83 2.34 -12.74
C ALA A 117 5.28 2.06 -12.35
N ASN A 118 5.87 2.92 -11.50
CA ASN A 118 7.21 2.73 -10.95
C ASN A 118 7.31 1.46 -10.10
N ALA A 119 6.31 1.19 -9.25
CA ALA A 119 6.23 -0.01 -8.44
C ALA A 119 6.19 -1.27 -9.34
N LYS A 120 5.30 -1.31 -10.33
CA LYS A 120 5.19 -2.43 -11.29
C LYS A 120 6.50 -2.63 -12.06
N ALA A 121 7.13 -1.56 -12.53
CA ALA A 121 8.40 -1.62 -13.24
C ALA A 121 9.54 -2.15 -12.34
N THR A 122 9.58 -1.73 -11.08
CA THR A 122 10.54 -2.21 -10.07
C THR A 122 10.36 -3.71 -9.81
N MET A 123 9.11 -4.15 -9.62
CA MET A 123 8.78 -5.56 -9.40
C MET A 123 9.12 -6.44 -10.60
N LYS A 124 8.81 -5.99 -11.82
CA LYS A 124 9.16 -6.69 -13.07
C LYS A 124 10.68 -6.88 -13.20
N LYS A 125 11.49 -5.88 -12.84
CA LYS A 125 12.97 -5.95 -12.90
C LYS A 125 13.56 -7.01 -11.96
N VAL A 126 12.92 -7.27 -10.81
CA VAL A 126 13.39 -8.27 -9.84
C VAL A 126 12.70 -9.63 -9.97
N GLY A 127 11.92 -9.82 -11.04
CA GLY A 127 11.25 -11.08 -11.34
C GLY A 127 10.07 -11.40 -10.42
N VAL A 128 9.50 -10.40 -9.75
CA VAL A 128 8.23 -10.55 -9.03
C VAL A 128 7.10 -10.54 -10.07
N PRO A 129 6.23 -11.57 -10.10
CA PRO A 129 5.11 -11.62 -11.03
C PRO A 129 4.24 -10.36 -10.90
N THR A 130 3.97 -9.67 -12.00
CA THR A 130 3.05 -8.53 -12.06
C THR A 130 1.91 -8.89 -13.02
N ILE A 131 0.77 -8.20 -12.92
CA ILE A 131 -0.37 -8.45 -13.82
C ILE A 131 0.12 -8.27 -15.28
N PRO A 132 0.12 -9.34 -16.11
CA PRO A 132 0.54 -9.24 -17.49
C PRO A 132 -0.30 -8.21 -18.21
N GLY A 133 0.32 -7.39 -19.05
CA GLY A 133 -0.37 -6.29 -19.71
C GLY A 133 0.55 -5.50 -20.61
N SER A 134 0.01 -4.46 -21.23
CA SER A 134 0.78 -3.57 -22.08
C SER A 134 1.73 -2.70 -21.25
N ASP A 135 2.93 -2.48 -21.78
CA ASP A 135 3.90 -1.53 -21.23
C ASP A 135 3.47 -0.09 -21.61
N GLY A 136 2.32 0.33 -21.09
CA GLY A 136 1.68 1.62 -21.37
C GLY A 136 0.55 1.57 -22.39
N VAL A 137 0.35 2.67 -23.11
CA VAL A 137 -0.73 2.85 -24.08
C VAL A 137 -0.48 2.01 -25.33
N LEU A 138 -1.53 1.34 -25.80
CA LEU A 138 -1.52 0.55 -27.02
C LEU A 138 -1.58 1.45 -28.24
N LYS A 139 -0.74 1.16 -29.23
CA LYS A 139 -0.68 1.92 -30.49
C LYS A 139 -1.91 1.71 -31.36
N ASP A 140 -2.36 0.47 -31.48
CA ASP A 140 -3.47 0.07 -32.32
C ASP A 140 -4.08 -1.27 -31.86
N MET A 141 -5.24 -1.60 -32.43
CA MET A 141 -5.96 -2.84 -32.16
C MET A 141 -5.13 -4.08 -32.50
N LYS A 142 -4.29 -4.03 -33.54
CA LYS A 142 -3.52 -5.18 -34.00
C LYS A 142 -2.47 -5.58 -32.96
N THR A 143 -1.76 -4.60 -32.42
CA THR A 143 -0.79 -4.74 -31.33
C THR A 143 -1.50 -5.24 -30.07
N ALA A 144 -2.66 -4.67 -29.75
CA ALA A 144 -3.46 -5.08 -28.61
C ALA A 144 -3.93 -6.54 -28.70
N LYS A 145 -4.37 -6.98 -29.89
CA LYS A 145 -4.82 -8.36 -30.12
C LYS A 145 -3.65 -9.35 -30.02
N ALA A 146 -2.51 -9.05 -30.64
CA ALA A 146 -1.32 -9.90 -30.54
C ALA A 146 -0.86 -10.06 -29.09
N LEU A 147 -0.88 -8.98 -28.31
CA LEU A 147 -0.56 -9.03 -26.88
C LEU A 147 -1.60 -9.84 -26.08
N ALA A 148 -2.88 -9.74 -26.42
CA ALA A 148 -3.92 -10.56 -25.79
C ALA A 148 -3.73 -12.05 -26.07
N ASP A 149 -3.32 -12.42 -27.27
CA ASP A 149 -2.99 -13.79 -27.66
C ASP A 149 -1.76 -14.31 -26.87
N GLU A 150 -0.75 -13.46 -26.63
CA GLU A 150 0.44 -13.78 -25.82
C GLU A 150 0.11 -13.94 -24.32
N ILE A 151 -0.64 -13.00 -23.74
CA ILE A 151 -1.08 -13.04 -22.33
C ILE A 151 -2.06 -14.20 -22.09
N GLY A 152 -2.82 -14.56 -23.13
CA GLY A 152 -3.94 -15.49 -23.08
C GLY A 152 -5.19 -14.85 -22.50
N TYR A 153 -6.35 -15.31 -22.96
CA TYR A 153 -7.65 -14.86 -22.49
C TYR A 153 -8.06 -15.49 -21.13
N PRO A 154 -8.97 -14.88 -20.35
CA PRO A 154 -9.57 -13.56 -20.57
C PRO A 154 -8.60 -12.41 -20.30
N VAL A 155 -8.81 -11.29 -20.99
CA VAL A 155 -8.08 -10.03 -20.82
C VAL A 155 -9.08 -8.89 -20.60
N ILE A 156 -8.62 -7.79 -20.01
CA ILE A 156 -9.43 -6.59 -19.81
C ILE A 156 -8.75 -5.40 -20.50
N LEU A 157 -9.51 -4.72 -21.34
CA LEU A 157 -9.12 -3.48 -22.00
C LEU A 157 -9.61 -2.32 -21.14
N LYS A 158 -8.74 -1.36 -20.84
CA LYS A 158 -9.04 -0.22 -19.95
C LYS A 158 -8.58 1.10 -20.57
N ALA A 159 -9.40 2.14 -20.45
CA ALA A 159 -9.03 3.50 -20.85
C ALA A 159 -8.06 4.12 -19.82
N THR A 160 -7.06 4.89 -20.27
CA THR A 160 -6.12 5.56 -19.36
C THR A 160 -6.77 6.65 -18.52
N ALA A 161 -7.78 7.32 -19.06
CA ALA A 161 -8.53 8.39 -18.41
C ALA A 161 -9.84 7.91 -17.75
N GLY A 162 -10.07 6.60 -17.71
CA GLY A 162 -11.33 6.01 -17.24
C GLY A 162 -11.44 5.96 -15.72
N GLY A 163 -12.65 6.19 -15.20
CA GLY A 163 -13.01 6.07 -13.79
C GLY A 163 -14.44 5.57 -13.60
N GLY A 164 -14.70 4.83 -12.51
CA GLY A 164 -16.05 4.38 -12.15
C GLY A 164 -16.67 3.31 -13.07
N GLY A 165 -15.85 2.42 -13.66
CA GLY A 165 -16.35 1.34 -14.52
C GLY A 165 -16.45 1.68 -16.02
N LYS A 166 -16.32 2.96 -16.38
CA LYS A 166 -16.45 3.44 -17.77
C LYS A 166 -15.15 3.25 -18.57
N GLY A 167 -15.29 2.83 -19.82
CA GLY A 167 -14.13 2.58 -20.71
C GLY A 167 -13.34 1.32 -20.36
N MET A 168 -13.97 0.34 -19.68
CA MET A 168 -13.40 -0.98 -19.42
C MET A 168 -14.20 -2.07 -20.12
N ARG A 169 -13.52 -3.03 -20.76
CA ARG A 169 -14.14 -4.17 -21.43
C ARG A 169 -13.37 -5.45 -21.19
N GLU A 170 -14.06 -6.43 -20.60
CA GLU A 170 -13.58 -7.80 -20.51
C GLU A 170 -13.72 -8.48 -21.87
N ILE A 171 -12.69 -9.23 -22.25
CA ILE A 171 -12.62 -9.95 -23.51
C ILE A 171 -12.28 -11.39 -23.17
N TRP A 172 -13.22 -12.30 -23.44
CA TRP A 172 -13.12 -13.71 -23.08
C TRP A 172 -12.51 -14.57 -24.18
N HIS A 173 -12.66 -14.14 -25.42
CA HIS A 173 -12.16 -14.88 -26.59
C HIS A 173 -11.63 -13.93 -27.66
N ALA A 174 -10.67 -14.40 -28.46
CA ALA A 174 -10.07 -13.63 -29.55
C ALA A 174 -11.06 -13.09 -30.58
N LYS A 175 -12.18 -13.81 -30.81
CA LYS A 175 -13.25 -13.41 -31.73
C LYS A 175 -14.00 -12.15 -31.26
N ASP A 176 -14.02 -11.88 -29.95
CA ASP A 176 -14.78 -10.77 -29.36
C ASP A 176 -13.93 -9.48 -29.28
N PHE A 177 -12.63 -9.59 -29.57
CA PHE A 177 -11.66 -8.53 -29.33
C PHE A 177 -11.94 -7.25 -30.12
N GLU A 178 -12.18 -7.38 -31.43
CA GLU A 178 -12.40 -6.23 -32.32
C GLU A 178 -13.65 -5.44 -31.92
N LYS A 179 -14.74 -6.15 -31.59
CA LYS A 179 -15.97 -5.53 -31.10
C LYS A 179 -15.73 -4.80 -29.78
N ALA A 180 -15.05 -5.45 -28.83
CA ALA A 180 -14.75 -4.87 -27.53
C ALA A 180 -13.83 -3.64 -27.63
N TRP A 181 -12.82 -3.68 -28.50
CA TRP A 181 -11.92 -2.56 -28.78
C TRP A 181 -12.68 -1.33 -29.28
N ASN A 182 -13.47 -1.50 -30.35
CA ASN A 182 -14.22 -0.40 -30.94
C ASN A 182 -15.22 0.22 -29.95
N MET A 183 -15.88 -0.61 -29.14
CA MET A 183 -16.78 -0.14 -28.09
C MET A 183 -16.05 0.65 -27.01
N ALA A 184 -14.91 0.14 -26.51
CA ALA A 184 -14.16 0.78 -25.43
C ALA A 184 -13.54 2.11 -25.87
N VAL A 185 -12.96 2.15 -27.07
CA VAL A 185 -12.38 3.37 -27.67
C VAL A 185 -13.45 4.45 -27.86
N ASN A 186 -14.61 4.10 -28.42
CA ASN A 186 -15.68 5.05 -28.62
C ASN A 186 -16.24 5.57 -27.29
N GLU A 187 -16.43 4.70 -26.30
CA GLU A 187 -16.86 5.11 -24.96
C GLU A 187 -15.85 6.04 -24.30
N ALA A 188 -14.55 5.71 -24.36
CA ALA A 188 -13.48 6.52 -23.78
C ALA A 188 -13.40 7.91 -24.44
N ARG A 189 -13.49 7.96 -25.77
CA ARG A 189 -13.53 9.22 -26.54
C ARG A 189 -14.74 10.06 -26.16
N SER A 190 -15.94 9.46 -26.10
CA SER A 190 -17.18 10.20 -25.78
C SER A 190 -17.25 10.67 -24.32
N ALA A 191 -16.75 9.87 -23.38
CA ALA A 191 -16.85 10.18 -21.96
C ALA A 191 -15.71 11.07 -21.45
N PHE A 192 -14.50 10.94 -22.02
CA PHE A 192 -13.28 11.54 -21.47
C PHE A 192 -12.45 12.32 -22.50
N GLY A 193 -12.86 12.35 -23.77
CA GLY A 193 -12.10 13.00 -24.85
C GLY A 193 -10.75 12.35 -25.14
N ASN A 194 -10.50 11.15 -24.62
CA ASN A 194 -9.24 10.43 -24.71
C ASN A 194 -9.50 8.96 -25.05
N ASP A 195 -8.94 8.47 -26.16
CA ASP A 195 -9.08 7.11 -26.64
C ASP A 195 -7.86 6.22 -26.38
N ALA A 196 -6.92 6.67 -25.56
CA ALA A 196 -5.78 5.87 -25.14
C ALA A 196 -6.23 4.67 -24.30
N MET A 197 -5.92 3.47 -24.79
CA MET A 197 -6.25 2.20 -24.14
C MET A 197 -4.98 1.47 -23.70
N TYR A 198 -5.09 0.70 -22.62
CA TYR A 198 -4.11 -0.29 -22.20
C TYR A 198 -4.80 -1.64 -21.94
N LEU A 199 -4.04 -2.73 -21.99
CA LEU A 199 -4.54 -4.09 -21.85
C LEU A 199 -3.91 -4.74 -20.62
N GLU A 200 -4.69 -5.47 -19.85
CA GLU A 200 -4.20 -6.30 -18.76
C GLU A 200 -4.84 -7.69 -18.81
N LYS A 201 -4.20 -8.67 -18.17
CA LYS A 201 -4.84 -9.95 -17.86
C LYS A 201 -6.06 -9.69 -16.99
N PHE A 202 -7.19 -10.29 -17.35
CA PHE A 202 -8.35 -10.31 -16.46
C PHE A 202 -8.17 -11.44 -15.46
N ILE A 203 -8.09 -11.09 -14.18
CA ILE A 203 -7.98 -12.06 -13.10
C ILE A 203 -9.39 -12.46 -12.68
N GLU A 204 -9.76 -13.70 -12.96
CA GLU A 204 -11.07 -14.25 -12.58
C GLU A 204 -11.09 -14.55 -11.08
N GLU A 205 -12.19 -14.17 -10.42
CA GLU A 205 -12.44 -14.42 -8.99
C GLU A 205 -11.19 -14.18 -8.12
N PRO A 206 -10.57 -12.98 -8.22
CA PRO A 206 -9.29 -12.75 -7.59
C PRO A 206 -9.46 -12.80 -6.06
N LYS A 207 -8.58 -13.55 -5.42
CA LYS A 207 -8.34 -13.42 -3.99
C LYS A 207 -7.32 -12.34 -3.75
N HIS A 208 -7.61 -11.42 -2.83
CA HIS A 208 -6.64 -10.43 -2.39
C HIS A 208 -5.84 -11.09 -1.26
N VAL A 209 -4.58 -11.40 -1.53
CA VAL A 209 -3.67 -11.95 -0.54
C VAL A 209 -2.45 -11.07 -0.45
N GLU A 210 -2.07 -10.72 0.76
CA GLU A 210 -0.95 -9.85 1.03
C GLU A 210 0.06 -10.50 1.96
N ILE A 211 1.33 -10.13 1.82
CA ILE A 211 2.44 -10.66 2.62
C ILE A 211 3.01 -9.55 3.50
N GLN A 212 3.00 -9.77 4.82
CA GLN A 212 3.70 -8.92 5.77
C GLN A 212 5.20 -9.04 5.57
N ILE A 213 5.88 -7.93 5.39
CA ILE A 213 7.33 -7.85 5.32
C ILE A 213 7.90 -6.98 6.43
N ILE A 214 9.14 -7.28 6.81
CA ILE A 214 9.97 -6.47 7.67
C ILE A 214 11.36 -6.37 7.05
N GLY A 215 11.95 -5.17 7.09
CA GLY A 215 13.28 -4.89 6.59
C GLY A 215 14.10 -4.06 7.58
N ASP A 216 15.39 -4.36 7.68
CA ASP A 216 16.34 -3.59 8.50
C ASP A 216 17.17 -2.61 7.67
N GLN A 217 17.82 -1.67 8.36
CA GLN A 217 18.72 -0.70 7.75
C GLN A 217 20.02 -1.30 7.18
N TYR A 218 20.25 -2.61 7.35
CA TYR A 218 21.43 -3.33 6.87
C TYR A 218 21.14 -4.15 5.61
N GLY A 219 19.95 -3.99 5.02
CA GLY A 219 19.55 -4.63 3.77
C GLY A 219 19.03 -6.06 3.94
N LYS A 220 18.78 -6.51 5.18
CA LYS A 220 18.07 -7.77 5.41
C LYS A 220 16.57 -7.52 5.36
N ALA A 221 15.84 -8.50 4.84
CA ALA A 221 14.39 -8.50 4.83
C ALA A 221 13.86 -9.92 5.03
N ALA A 222 12.71 -10.02 5.68
CA ALA A 222 11.98 -11.25 5.92
C ALA A 222 10.48 -11.01 5.68
N HIS A 223 9.74 -12.10 5.48
CA HIS A 223 8.28 -12.07 5.54
C HIS A 223 7.82 -12.74 6.84
N LEU A 224 6.70 -12.29 7.39
CA LEU A 224 6.20 -12.76 8.69
C LEU A 224 5.02 -13.74 8.53
N SER A 225 4.06 -13.44 7.67
CA SER A 225 2.96 -14.33 7.26
C SER A 225 2.21 -13.69 6.10
N GLU A 226 1.24 -14.40 5.53
CA GLU A 226 0.23 -13.85 4.63
C GLU A 226 -1.09 -13.51 5.33
N ARG A 227 -1.88 -12.63 4.72
CA ARG A 227 -3.28 -12.39 5.08
C ARG A 227 -4.17 -12.51 3.86
N ASP A 228 -5.36 -13.09 4.02
CA ASP A 228 -6.43 -13.03 3.04
C ASP A 228 -7.33 -11.84 3.37
N CYS A 229 -7.42 -10.89 2.44
CA CYS A 229 -8.20 -9.66 2.56
C CYS A 229 -9.29 -9.60 1.48
N SER A 230 -9.76 -10.76 0.99
CA SER A 230 -10.67 -10.84 -0.16
C SER A 230 -12.10 -10.39 0.17
N ILE A 231 -12.51 -10.40 1.44
CA ILE A 231 -13.85 -9.95 1.83
C ILE A 231 -13.85 -8.42 1.87
N GLN A 232 -14.37 -7.84 0.80
CA GLN A 232 -14.37 -6.40 0.57
C GLN A 232 -15.75 -5.87 0.20
N ARG A 233 -16.02 -4.61 0.54
CA ARG A 233 -17.18 -3.86 0.04
C ARG A 233 -16.69 -2.57 -0.59
N ARG A 234 -17.03 -2.36 -1.87
CA ARG A 234 -16.57 -1.17 -2.64
C ARG A 234 -15.05 -1.01 -2.60
N HIS A 235 -14.30 -2.10 -2.75
CA HIS A 235 -12.83 -2.14 -2.71
C HIS A 235 -12.20 -1.73 -1.36
N GLN A 236 -12.97 -1.79 -0.26
CA GLN A 236 -12.46 -1.61 1.09
C GLN A 236 -12.52 -2.94 1.83
N LYS A 237 -11.42 -3.31 2.48
CA LYS A 237 -11.32 -4.52 3.31
C LYS A 237 -12.29 -4.42 4.49
N LEU A 238 -12.99 -5.51 4.76
CA LEU A 238 -13.99 -5.61 5.84
C LEU A 238 -13.68 -6.73 6.82
N LEU A 239 -13.11 -7.83 6.32
CA LEU A 239 -12.67 -8.95 7.11
C LEU A 239 -11.38 -9.46 6.52
N GLU A 240 -10.41 -9.64 7.39
CA GLU A 240 -9.09 -10.16 7.10
C GLU A 240 -8.87 -11.42 7.94
N GLU A 241 -8.25 -12.44 7.36
CA GLU A 241 -7.92 -13.69 8.06
C GLU A 241 -6.48 -14.13 7.76
N THR A 242 -5.87 -14.81 8.72
CA THR A 242 -4.52 -15.39 8.58
C THR A 242 -4.40 -16.67 9.41
N PRO A 243 -3.67 -17.70 8.92
CA PRO A 243 -3.15 -17.82 7.56
C PRO A 243 -4.26 -17.85 6.50
N SER A 244 -3.95 -17.51 5.24
CA SER A 244 -4.96 -17.47 4.18
C SER A 244 -5.46 -18.89 3.86
N PRO A 245 -6.78 -19.12 3.75
CA PRO A 245 -7.33 -20.46 3.50
C PRO A 245 -7.01 -21.02 2.10
N ILE A 246 -6.62 -20.17 1.14
CA ILE A 246 -6.27 -20.61 -0.20
C ILE A 246 -4.81 -21.08 -0.32
N MET A 247 -4.00 -20.85 0.71
CA MET A 247 -2.58 -21.12 0.69
C MET A 247 -2.24 -22.60 0.68
N THR A 248 -1.13 -22.90 0.02
CA THR A 248 -0.38 -24.16 0.13
C THR A 248 1.04 -23.80 0.54
N ASP A 249 1.81 -24.78 1.02
CA ASP A 249 3.21 -24.54 1.39
C ASP A 249 4.04 -24.03 0.20
N ASP A 250 3.80 -24.56 -1.00
CA ASP A 250 4.45 -24.11 -2.24
C ASP A 250 4.06 -22.68 -2.62
N LEU A 251 2.76 -22.34 -2.53
CA LEU A 251 2.29 -20.99 -2.83
C LEU A 251 2.83 -19.98 -1.83
N ARG A 252 2.77 -20.30 -0.53
CA ARG A 252 3.29 -19.45 0.55
C ARG A 252 4.78 -19.21 0.38
N LYS A 253 5.56 -20.25 0.07
CA LYS A 253 6.99 -20.12 -0.21
C LYS A 253 7.24 -19.19 -1.39
N LYS A 254 6.54 -19.37 -2.51
CA LYS A 254 6.72 -18.55 -3.73
C LYS A 254 6.34 -17.09 -3.50
N MET A 255 5.23 -16.84 -2.82
CA MET A 255 4.75 -15.48 -2.51
C MET A 255 5.63 -14.79 -1.48
N GLY A 256 6.05 -15.52 -0.42
CA GLY A 256 7.00 -15.03 0.57
C GLY A 256 8.35 -14.66 -0.04
N ASP A 257 8.93 -15.56 -0.87
CA ASP A 257 10.17 -15.29 -1.61
C ASP A 257 10.02 -14.06 -2.53
N ALA A 258 8.87 -13.89 -3.19
CA ALA A 258 8.58 -12.73 -4.03
C ALA A 258 8.48 -11.43 -3.21
N ALA A 259 7.81 -11.45 -2.06
CA ALA A 259 7.68 -10.29 -1.17
C ALA A 259 9.04 -9.88 -0.58
N VAL A 260 9.89 -10.84 -0.19
CA VAL A 260 11.25 -10.56 0.28
C VAL A 260 12.12 -9.98 -0.83
N LYS A 261 12.00 -10.48 -2.07
CA LYS A 261 12.67 -9.88 -3.24
C LYS A 261 12.21 -8.43 -3.46
N ALA A 262 10.91 -8.17 -3.37
CA ALA A 262 10.35 -6.83 -3.48
C ALA A 262 10.95 -5.86 -2.45
N ALA A 263 10.99 -6.28 -1.18
CA ALA A 263 11.57 -5.50 -0.09
C ALA A 263 13.07 -5.20 -0.32
N LYS A 264 13.85 -6.22 -0.70
CA LYS A 264 15.29 -6.07 -0.97
C LYS A 264 15.57 -5.18 -2.18
N ALA A 265 14.70 -5.19 -3.20
CA ALA A 265 14.86 -4.36 -4.40
C ALA A 265 14.92 -2.86 -4.11
N ILE A 266 14.30 -2.43 -3.01
CA ILE A 266 14.23 -1.03 -2.60
C ILE A 266 15.01 -0.76 -1.30
N ASN A 267 15.75 -1.75 -0.78
CA ASN A 267 16.39 -1.71 0.54
C ASN A 267 15.41 -1.31 1.65
N TYR A 268 14.20 -1.89 1.63
CA TYR A 268 13.10 -1.48 2.49
C TYR A 268 13.48 -1.50 3.97
N GLU A 269 13.12 -0.44 4.70
CA GLU A 269 13.32 -0.32 6.14
C GLU A 269 11.97 -0.21 6.84
N GLY A 270 11.80 -0.94 7.94
CA GLY A 270 10.58 -0.97 8.75
C GLY A 270 9.63 -2.10 8.34
N VAL A 271 8.36 -1.94 8.68
CA VAL A 271 7.28 -2.88 8.34
C VAL A 271 6.49 -2.39 7.14
N GLY A 272 6.06 -3.32 6.30
CA GLY A 272 5.29 -3.01 5.10
C GLY A 272 4.54 -4.24 4.61
N THR A 273 3.73 -4.07 3.58
CA THR A 273 2.94 -5.17 3.04
C THR A 273 3.02 -5.18 1.52
N VAL A 274 3.29 -6.35 0.95
CA VAL A 274 3.23 -6.58 -0.50
C VAL A 274 1.90 -7.25 -0.83
N GLU A 275 1.05 -6.57 -1.58
CA GLU A 275 -0.29 -7.06 -1.94
C GLU A 275 -0.27 -7.76 -3.30
N PHE A 276 -0.96 -8.90 -3.37
CA PHE A 276 -1.09 -9.72 -4.57
C PHE A 276 -2.56 -10.03 -4.86
N LEU A 277 -2.87 -10.15 -6.16
CA LEU A 277 -4.06 -10.85 -6.63
C LEU A 277 -3.70 -12.30 -6.92
N VAL A 278 -4.42 -13.24 -6.31
CA VAL A 278 -4.27 -14.68 -6.55
C VAL A 278 -5.47 -15.20 -7.33
N ASP A 279 -5.22 -15.82 -8.48
CA ASP A 279 -6.28 -16.36 -9.34
C ASP A 279 -6.74 -17.77 -8.89
N LYS A 280 -7.82 -18.27 -9.51
CA LYS A 280 -8.36 -19.63 -9.26
C LYS A 280 -7.35 -20.77 -9.49
N LYS A 281 -6.27 -20.53 -10.24
CA LYS A 281 -5.20 -21.48 -10.53
C LYS A 281 -3.99 -21.31 -9.59
N LYS A 282 -4.10 -20.43 -8.58
CA LYS A 282 -3.03 -20.08 -7.63
C LYS A 282 -1.82 -19.39 -8.28
N ASN A 283 -2.01 -18.77 -9.44
CA ASN A 283 -1.06 -17.78 -9.94
C ASN A 283 -1.27 -16.49 -9.16
N PHE A 284 -0.18 -15.83 -8.78
CA PHE A 284 -0.23 -14.58 -8.04
C PHE A 284 0.42 -13.45 -8.83
N TYR A 285 -0.08 -12.23 -8.64
CA TYR A 285 0.33 -11.05 -9.37
C TYR A 285 0.42 -9.86 -8.41
N PHE A 286 1.59 -9.23 -8.36
CA PHE A 286 1.81 -8.02 -7.58
C PHE A 286 0.81 -6.93 -8.00
N MET A 287 0.18 -6.34 -7.00
CA MET A 287 -0.80 -5.28 -7.16
C MET A 287 -0.25 -3.94 -6.68
N GLU A 288 0.15 -3.89 -5.42
CA GLU A 288 0.76 -2.71 -4.79
C GLU A 288 1.59 -3.12 -3.57
N MET A 289 2.29 -2.14 -3.00
CA MET A 289 2.98 -2.30 -1.74
C MET A 289 2.61 -1.13 -0.85
N ASN A 290 2.07 -1.41 0.34
CA ASN A 290 1.87 -0.38 1.33
C ASN A 290 3.16 -0.22 2.13
N THR A 291 3.74 0.98 2.08
CA THR A 291 5.04 1.28 2.69
C THR A 291 4.85 1.77 4.13
N ARG A 292 4.06 1.02 4.90
CA ARG A 292 3.62 1.33 6.27
C ARG A 292 3.00 0.10 6.93
N ILE A 293 2.72 0.20 8.23
CA ILE A 293 1.84 -0.74 8.93
C ILE A 293 0.41 -0.67 8.37
N GLN A 294 -0.36 -1.75 8.54
CA GLN A 294 -1.75 -1.87 8.10
C GLN A 294 -2.68 -2.09 9.30
N VAL A 295 -3.99 -1.93 9.11
CA VAL A 295 -4.98 -2.06 10.19
C VAL A 295 -5.03 -3.51 10.69
N GLU A 296 -4.91 -4.44 9.75
CA GLU A 296 -4.97 -5.89 9.89
C GLU A 296 -3.64 -6.53 10.34
N HIS A 297 -2.66 -5.75 10.80
CA HIS A 297 -1.42 -6.32 11.36
C HIS A 297 -1.63 -7.24 12.59
N PRO A 298 -2.60 -7.01 13.51
CA PRO A 298 -2.69 -7.80 14.75
C PRO A 298 -2.95 -9.28 14.53
N ILE A 299 -3.68 -9.65 13.47
CA ILE A 299 -3.92 -11.07 13.18
C ILE A 299 -2.63 -11.79 12.77
N THR A 300 -1.69 -11.09 12.13
CA THR A 300 -0.37 -11.65 11.83
C THR A 300 0.43 -11.83 13.11
N GLU A 301 0.43 -10.84 14.00
CA GLU A 301 1.09 -10.91 15.31
C GLU A 301 0.61 -12.11 16.12
N GLU A 302 -0.72 -12.31 16.19
CA GLU A 302 -1.33 -13.45 16.91
C GLU A 302 -0.85 -14.81 16.38
N VAL A 303 -0.62 -14.94 15.08
CA VAL A 303 -0.20 -16.21 14.47
C VAL A 303 1.30 -16.46 14.60
N ILE A 304 2.12 -15.41 14.55
CA ILE A 304 3.58 -15.54 14.58
C ILE A 304 4.19 -15.37 15.98
N ASP A 305 3.41 -14.84 16.93
CA ASP A 305 3.82 -14.50 18.30
C ASP A 305 4.97 -13.48 18.36
N TYR A 306 4.87 -12.43 17.54
CA TYR A 306 5.81 -11.29 17.51
C TYR A 306 5.03 -9.96 17.39
N ASP A 307 5.40 -8.96 18.20
CA ASP A 307 5.02 -7.53 18.08
C ASP A 307 5.92 -6.81 17.05
#